data_AF-A4RYP6-F1
#
_entry.id   AF-A4RYP6-F1
#
_cell.length_a   1.000
_cell.length_b   1.000
_cell.length_c   1.000
_cell.angle_alpha   90.00
_cell.angle_beta   90.00
_cell.angle_gamma   90.00
#
_symmetry.space_group_name_H-M   'P 1'
#
loop_
_entity.id
_entity.type
_entity.pdbx_description
1 polymer ?
#
loop_
_entity_poly.entity_id
_entity_poly.type
_entity_poly.pdbx_seq_one_letter_code
_entity_poly.pdbx_strand_id
1 'polypeptide(L)'
;VVELTPENFEREVTRREGAVFVEFYAPWCPYCKRLEPIWEELPEKLEEAGSKTRVARMNVDAYADYASAYAVTGFPTLMLF
;
A
#
# COMPACT_ATOMS: atom_id res chain seq x y z
N VAL A 1 -6.21 5.03 5.29
CA VAL A 1 -5.69 4.13 4.22
C VAL A 1 -6.31 2.73 4.34
N VAL A 2 -6.34 1.89 3.30
CA VAL A 2 -6.75 0.46 3.44
C VAL A 2 -5.58 -0.40 3.91
N GLU A 3 -5.78 -1.14 5.00
CA GLU A 3 -4.87 -2.20 5.40
C GLU A 3 -5.14 -3.47 4.56
N LEU A 4 -4.13 -3.93 3.84
CA LEU A 4 -4.19 -5.12 3.03
C LEU A 4 -3.71 -6.33 3.82
N THR A 5 -4.46 -7.40 3.67
CA THR A 5 -4.13 -8.73 4.19
C THR A 5 -4.26 -9.74 3.05
N PRO A 6 -3.69 -10.95 3.17
CA PRO A 6 -3.84 -11.97 2.16
C PRO A 6 -5.32 -12.26 1.79
N GLU A 7 -6.23 -12.13 2.74
CA GLU A 7 -7.67 -12.39 2.56
C GLU A 7 -8.38 -11.31 1.73
N ASN A 8 -7.88 -10.08 1.72
CA ASN A 8 -8.53 -8.96 1.03
C ASN A 8 -7.77 -8.46 -0.20
N PHE A 9 -6.49 -8.83 -0.36
CA PHE A 9 -5.62 -8.27 -1.40
C PHE A 9 -6.21 -8.43 -2.80
N GLU A 10 -6.69 -9.63 -3.15
CA GLU A 10 -7.26 -9.89 -4.47
C GLU A 10 -8.48 -9.00 -4.75
N ARG A 11 -9.34 -8.80 -3.75
CA ARG A 11 -10.54 -7.96 -3.87
C ARG A 11 -10.20 -6.48 -3.97
N GLU A 12 -9.27 -6.00 -3.15
CA GLU A 12 -8.97 -4.58 -3.00
C GLU A 12 -7.99 -4.07 -4.07
N VAL A 13 -7.13 -4.95 -4.62
CA VAL A 13 -6.08 -4.60 -5.58
C VAL A 13 -6.37 -5.22 -6.95
N THR A 14 -6.40 -6.55 -7.06
CA THR A 14 -6.41 -7.23 -8.37
C THR A 14 -7.74 -7.16 -9.11
N ARG A 15 -8.87 -7.27 -8.41
CA ARG A 15 -10.23 -7.28 -8.99
C ARG A 15 -10.90 -5.92 -8.95
N ARG A 16 -10.27 -4.92 -8.35
CA ARG A 16 -10.83 -3.59 -8.23
C ARG A 16 -10.74 -2.86 -9.57
N GLU A 17 -11.80 -2.15 -9.92
CA GLU A 17 -11.74 -1.19 -11.03
C GLU A 17 -11.04 0.10 -10.59
N GLY A 18 -10.06 0.53 -11.39
CA GLY A 18 -9.28 1.74 -11.13
C GLY A 18 -8.00 1.47 -10.35
N ALA A 19 -7.15 2.50 -10.28
CA ALA A 19 -5.79 2.34 -9.77
C ALA A 19 -5.74 2.20 -8.24
N VAL A 20 -4.79 1.41 -7.76
CA VAL A 20 -4.51 1.22 -6.33
C VAL A 20 -3.04 1.47 -6.06
N PHE A 21 -2.76 2.46 -5.22
CA PHE A 21 -1.40 2.78 -4.79
C PHE A 21 -1.13 2.13 -3.44
N VAL A 22 -0.18 1.19 -3.43
CA VAL A 22 0.11 0.32 -2.29
C VAL A 22 1.49 0.63 -1.73
N GLU A 23 1.56 0.83 -0.41
CA GLU A 23 2.81 0.82 0.35
C GLU A 23 3.06 -0.59 0.93
N PHE A 24 4.13 -1.24 0.48
CA PHE A 24 4.67 -2.41 1.15
C PHE A 24 5.64 -1.96 2.25
N TYR A 25 5.30 -2.28 3.50
CA TYR A 25 6.01 -1.77 4.69
C TYR A 25 6.34 -2.87 5.69
N ALA A 26 7.16 -2.49 6.68
CA ALA A 26 7.42 -3.27 7.88
C ALA A 26 7.30 -2.37 9.13
N PRO A 27 6.71 -2.83 10.25
CA PRO A 27 6.39 -1.99 11.41
C PRO A 27 7.62 -1.48 12.15
N TRP A 28 8.78 -2.12 11.98
CA TRP A 28 10.05 -1.72 12.56
C TRP A 28 10.83 -0.73 11.67
N CYS A 29 10.41 -0.51 10.42
CA CYS A 29 11.13 0.34 9.48
C CYS A 29 10.96 1.83 9.83
N PRO A 30 12.05 2.58 10.12
CA PRO A 30 11.96 3.99 10.48
C PRO A 30 11.57 4.89 9.29
N TYR A 31 11.80 4.45 8.06
CA TYR A 31 11.40 5.17 6.86
C TYR A 31 9.88 5.06 6.63
N CYS A 32 9.30 3.87 6.83
CA CYS A 32 7.85 3.66 6.78
C CYS A 32 7.12 4.51 7.81
N LYS A 33 7.61 4.53 9.07
CA LYS A 33 7.03 5.37 10.12
C LYS A 33 7.04 6.87 9.79
N ARG A 34 8.04 7.35 9.04
CA ARG A 34 8.07 8.74 8.58
C ARG A 34 7.12 8.99 7.40
N LEU A 35 6.86 7.98 6.58
CA LEU A 35 5.92 8.07 5.47
C LEU A 35 4.46 7.99 5.94
N GLU A 36 4.18 7.23 7.00
CA GLU A 36 2.83 6.98 7.54
C GLU A 36 1.91 8.21 7.61
N PRO A 37 2.29 9.35 8.20
CA PRO A 37 1.40 10.53 8.23
C PRO A 37 1.07 11.06 6.84
N ILE A 38 2.05 11.08 5.93
CA ILE A 38 1.85 11.52 4.54
C ILE A 38 0.95 10.52 3.80
N TRP A 39 1.13 9.23 4.07
CA TRP A 39 0.33 8.17 3.45
C TRP A 39 -1.14 8.22 3.90
N GLU A 40 -1.39 8.56 5.16
CA GLU A 40 -2.76 8.74 5.69
C GLU A 40 -3.47 9.98 5.14
N GLU A 41 -2.76 11.06 4.83
CA GLU A 41 -3.32 12.27 4.21
C GLU A 41 -3.55 12.13 2.69
N LEU A 42 -2.82 11.22 2.04
CA LEU A 42 -2.84 11.06 0.58
C LEU A 42 -4.24 10.78 -0.05
N PRO A 43 -5.12 9.96 0.55
CA PRO A 43 -6.46 9.73 0.00
C PRO A 43 -7.26 11.02 -0.22
N GLU A 44 -7.25 11.92 0.77
CA GLU A 44 -7.97 13.20 0.71
C GLU A 44 -7.39 14.08 -0.39
N LYS A 45 -6.06 14.13 -0.53
CA LYS A 45 -5.39 14.89 -1.59
C LYS A 45 -5.66 14.36 -2.99
N LEU A 46 -5.77 13.04 -3.13
CA LEU A 46 -6.13 12.43 -4.41
C LEU A 46 -7.58 12.75 -4.78
N GLU A 47 -8.50 12.71 -3.80
CA GLU A 47 -9.90 13.09 -4.01
C GLU A 47 -10.05 14.57 -4.39
N GLU A 48 -9.37 15.48 -3.67
CA GLU A 48 -9.31 16.92 -4.00
C GLU A 48 -8.79 17.17 -5.44
N ALA A 49 -7.86 16.32 -5.90
CA ALA A 49 -7.30 16.37 -7.26
C ALA A 49 -8.18 15.68 -8.33
N GLY A 50 -9.36 15.15 -7.95
CA GLY A 50 -10.27 14.45 -8.86
C GLY A 50 -9.84 13.03 -9.23
N SER A 51 -8.87 12.46 -8.52
CA SER A 51 -8.43 11.08 -8.69
C SER A 51 -9.31 10.12 -7.91
N LYS A 52 -9.56 8.94 -8.49
CA LYS A 52 -10.25 7.81 -7.83
C LYS A 52 -9.28 6.75 -7.32
N THR A 53 -7.98 7.02 -7.36
CA THR A 53 -6.94 6.10 -6.92
C THR A 53 -7.13 5.75 -5.44
N ARG A 54 -7.16 4.46 -5.13
CA ARG A 54 -7.19 4.01 -3.74
C ARG A 54 -5.79 4.00 -3.16
N VAL A 55 -5.64 4.46 -1.93
CA VAL A 55 -4.40 4.28 -1.17
C VAL A 55 -4.56 3.11 -0.23
N ALA A 56 -3.60 2.20 -0.25
CA ALA A 56 -3.55 1.01 0.56
C ALA A 56 -2.13 0.77 1.09
N ARG A 57 -1.99 -0.11 2.07
CA ARG A 57 -0.69 -0.53 2.61
C ARG A 57 -0.74 -1.98 3.07
N MET A 58 0.40 -2.65 3.07
CA MET A 58 0.52 -4.05 3.46
C MET A 58 1.78 -4.29 4.28
N ASN A 59 1.62 -4.88 5.46
CA ASN A 59 2.74 -5.34 6.27
C ASN A 59 3.34 -6.63 5.71
N VAL A 60 4.40 -6.53 4.92
CA VAL A 60 5.04 -7.71 4.33
C VAL A 60 6.12 -8.34 5.22
N ASP A 61 6.37 -7.78 6.40
CA ASP A 61 7.07 -8.48 7.49
C ASP A 61 6.22 -9.65 8.02
N ALA A 62 4.91 -9.48 8.07
CA ALA A 62 3.95 -10.53 8.42
C ALA A 62 3.58 -11.44 7.23
N TYR A 63 3.70 -10.92 6.00
CA TYR A 63 3.24 -11.58 4.77
C TYR A 63 4.38 -11.70 3.73
N ALA A 64 5.48 -12.37 4.10
CA ALA A 64 6.71 -12.42 3.31
C ALA A 64 6.54 -12.98 1.87
N ASP A 65 5.53 -13.82 1.62
CA ASP A 65 5.22 -14.33 0.29
C ASP A 65 4.90 -13.19 -0.70
N TYR A 66 4.27 -12.11 -0.22
CA TYR A 66 3.97 -10.93 -1.04
C TYR A 66 5.23 -10.12 -1.36
N ALA A 67 6.21 -10.09 -0.45
CA ALA A 67 7.48 -9.45 -0.76
C ALA A 67 8.18 -10.17 -1.92
N SER A 68 8.15 -11.51 -1.94
CA SER A 68 8.72 -12.29 -3.04
C SER A 68 7.92 -12.14 -4.33
N ALA A 69 6.59 -12.25 -4.27
CA ALA A 69 5.70 -12.18 -5.43
C ALA A 69 5.79 -10.85 -6.19
N TYR A 70 6.02 -9.75 -5.47
CA TYR A 70 6.12 -8.41 -6.04
C TYR A 70 7.56 -7.87 -6.08
N ALA A 71 8.57 -8.71 -5.83
CA ALA A 71 9.98 -8.34 -5.83
C ALA A 71 10.31 -7.13 -4.93
N VAL A 72 9.69 -7.08 -3.74
CA VAL A 72 9.99 -6.07 -2.71
C VAL A 72 11.32 -6.40 -2.06
N THR A 73 12.36 -5.63 -2.38
CA THR A 73 13.72 -5.82 -1.84
C THR A 73 14.09 -4.82 -0.74
N GLY A 74 13.18 -3.92 -0.37
CA GLY A 74 13.43 -2.88 0.64
C GLY A 74 12.15 -2.16 1.07
N PHE A 75 12.25 -1.39 2.15
CA PHE A 75 11.11 -0.70 2.74
C PHE A 75 11.32 0.82 2.91
N PRO A 76 10.27 1.63 2.70
CA PRO A 76 9.02 1.26 2.03
C PRO A 76 9.25 0.99 0.53
N THR A 77 8.42 0.13 -0.06
CA THR A 77 8.30 0.02 -1.53
C THR A 77 6.89 0.43 -1.93
N LEU A 78 6.78 1.35 -2.89
CA LEU A 78 5.51 1.89 -3.36
C LEU A 78 5.20 1.36 -4.75
N MET A 79 4.01 0.81 -4.97
CA MET A 79 3.60 0.26 -6.27
C MET A 79 2.20 0.72 -6.63
N LEU A 80 2.02 1.08 -7.90
CA LEU A 80 0.72 1.38 -8.49
C LEU A 80 0.24 0.15 -9.28
N PHE A 81 -0.93 -0.35 -8.92
CA PHE A 81 -1.65 -1.43 -9.59
C PHE A 81 -2.83 -0.88 -10.40
#